data_AF-A0A937VGD5-F1
#
_entry.id   AF-A0A937VGD5-F1
#
_cell.length_a   1.000
_cell.length_b   1.000
_cell.length_c   1.000
_cell.angle_alpha   90.00
_cell.angle_beta   90.00
_cell.angle_gamma   90.00
#
_symmetry.space_group_name_H-M   'P 1'
#
loop_
_entity.id
_entity.type
_entity.pdbx_description
1 polymer ?
#
loop_
_entity_poly.entity_id
_entity_poly.type
_entity_poly.pdbx_seq_one_letter_code
_entity_poly.pdbx_strand_id
1 'polypeptide(L)' 'NVNAVSDVGVAALMAEAGLRAAALNVLINLGLVKDEKFVRQTRRQLDALLKGKPRLKEQIYKDVEAKL' A
#
# COMPACT_ATOMS: atom_id res chain seq x y z
N ASN A 1 8.44 22.63 -1.82
CA ASN A 1 7.40 23.48 -2.42
C ASN A 1 6.21 23.47 -1.47
N VAL A 2 5.96 24.55 -0.73
CA VAL A 2 4.90 24.62 0.29
C VAL A 2 3.51 24.50 -0.36
N ASN A 3 3.38 24.98 -1.59
CA ASN A 3 2.13 25.00 -2.35
C ASN A 3 1.66 23.61 -2.80
N ALA A 4 2.49 22.57 -2.69
CA ALA A 4 2.17 21.20 -3.10
C ALA A 4 1.90 20.27 -1.91
N VAL A 5 1.84 20.79 -0.68
CA VAL A 5 1.76 19.95 0.52
C VAL A 5 0.45 19.15 0.57
N SER A 6 -0.66 19.74 0.14
CA SER A 6 -1.96 19.06 0.02
C SER A 6 -1.92 17.91 -0.98
N ASP A 7 -1.27 18.10 -2.13
CA ASP A 7 -1.14 17.07 -3.19
C ASP A 7 -0.36 15.87 -2.68
N VAL A 8 0.67 16.09 -1.86
CA VAL A 8 1.44 15.01 -1.22
C VAL A 8 0.56 14.18 -0.27
N GLY A 9 -0.29 14.84 0.52
CA GLY A 9 -1.23 14.14 1.41
C GLY A 9 -2.22 13.27 0.65
N VAL A 10 -2.81 13.81 -0.42
CA VAL A 10 -3.71 13.07 -1.32
C VAL A 10 -2.97 11.90 -2.00
N ALA A 11 -1.77 12.13 -2.51
CA ALA A 11 -0.98 11.09 -3.17
C ALA A 11 -0.62 9.94 -2.22
N ALA A 12 -0.27 10.23 -0.96
CA ALA A 12 0.03 9.21 0.03
C ALA A 12 -1.20 8.33 0.36
N LEU A 13 -2.38 8.94 0.47
CA LEU A 13 -3.64 8.22 0.66
C LEU A 13 -3.96 7.31 -0.53
N MET A 14 -3.89 7.86 -1.75
CA MET A 14 -4.18 7.10 -2.97
C MET A 14 -3.18 5.96 -3.19
N ALA A 15 -1.90 6.17 -2.91
CA ALA A 15 -0.86 5.15 -3.07
C ALA A 15 -1.09 3.96 -2.14
N GLU A 16 -1.46 4.20 -0.87
CA GLU A 16 -1.73 3.12 0.09
C GLU A 16 -3.01 2.35 -0.27
N ALA A 17 -4.07 3.07 -0.62
CA ALA A 17 -5.33 2.47 -1.07
C ALA A 17 -5.13 1.64 -2.34
N GLY A 18 -4.39 2.17 -3.32
CA GLY A 18 -4.07 1.48 -4.57
C GLY A 18 -3.24 0.21 -4.34
N LEU A 19 -2.24 0.28 -3.46
CA LEU A 19 -1.45 -0.90 -3.08
C LEU A 19 -2.33 -1.99 -2.45
N ARG A 20 -3.24 -1.63 -1.54
CA ARG A 20 -4.17 -2.60 -0.93
C ARG A 20 -5.15 -3.19 -1.93
N ALA A 21 -5.68 -2.38 -2.84
CA ALA A 21 -6.59 -2.84 -3.89
C ALA A 21 -5.88 -3.85 -4.81
N ALA A 22 -4.66 -3.54 -5.24
CA ALA A 22 -3.84 -4.46 -6.02
C ALA A 22 -3.54 -5.76 -5.26
N ALA A 23 -3.20 -5.65 -3.96
CA ALA A 23 -2.97 -6.81 -3.11
C ALA A 23 -4.20 -7.71 -3.00
N LEU A 24 -5.39 -7.12 -2.86
CA LEU A 24 -6.65 -7.88 -2.81
C LEU A 24 -6.89 -8.65 -4.11
N ASN A 25 -6.66 -8.03 -5.27
CA ASN A 25 -6.78 -8.71 -6.57
C ASN A 25 -5.83 -9.90 -6.69
N VAL A 26 -4.58 -9.75 -6.22
CA VAL A 26 -3.62 -10.86 -6.17
C VAL A 26 -4.11 -11.98 -5.26
N LEU A 27 -4.59 -11.65 -4.06
CA LEU A 27 -5.08 -12.65 -3.10
C LEU A 27 -6.29 -13.43 -3.62
N ILE A 28 -7.21 -12.78 -4.32
CA ILE A 28 -8.36 -13.41 -4.97
C ILE A 28 -7.87 -14.46 -5.99
N ASN A 29 -6.95 -14.06 -6.89
CA ASN A 29 -6.41 -14.97 -7.89
C ASN A 29 -5.60 -16.12 -7.27
N LEU A 30 -4.83 -15.85 -6.21
CA LEU A 30 -4.08 -16.90 -5.50
C LEU A 30 -4.98 -17.98 -4.89
N GLY A 31 -6.21 -17.65 -4.50
CA GLY A 31 -7.18 -18.63 -4.00
C GLY A 31 -7.58 -19.70 -5.02
N LEU A 32 -7.32 -19.47 -6.30
CA LEU A 32 -7.64 -20.37 -7.41
C LEU A 32 -6.42 -21.20 -7.89
N VAL A 33 -5.21 -20.90 -7.40
CA VAL A 33 -3.97 -21.54 -7.85
C VAL A 33 -3.68 -22.79 -7.03
N LYS A 34 -3.47 -23.92 -7.70
CA LYS A 34 -3.15 -25.22 -7.05
C LYS A 34 -1.67 -25.37 -6.66
N ASP A 35 -0.77 -24.59 -7.25
CA ASP A 35 0.65 -24.62 -6.90
C ASP A 35 0.90 -23.93 -5.55
N GLU A 36 0.96 -24.75 -4.52
CA GLU A 36 1.20 -24.35 -3.13
C GLU A 36 2.55 -23.64 -2.92
N LYS A 37 3.59 -23.97 -3.69
CA LYS A 37 4.89 -23.30 -3.58
C LYS A 37 4.79 -21.88 -4.13
N PHE A 38 4.14 -21.72 -5.27
CA PHE A 38 3.86 -20.41 -5.87
C PHE A 38 3.00 -19.55 -4.91
N VAL A 39 1.90 -20.10 -4.38
CA VAL A 39 1.03 -19.38 -3.44
C VAL A 39 1.80 -18.87 -2.23
N ARG A 40 2.63 -19.72 -1.59
CA ARG A 40 3.44 -19.31 -0.43
C ARG A 40 4.50 -18.26 -0.78
N GLN A 41 5.11 -18.33 -1.96
CA GLN A 41 6.10 -17.34 -2.39
C GLN A 41 5.44 -15.99 -2.65
N THR A 42 4.34 -15.96 -3.40
CA THR A 42 3.63 -14.73 -3.75
C THR A 42 3.01 -14.07 -2.51
N ARG A 43 2.46 -14.86 -1.56
CA ARG A 43 2.00 -14.31 -0.26
C ARG A 43 3.11 -13.62 0.50
N ARG A 44 4.29 -14.24 0.62
CA ARG A 44 5.45 -13.62 1.30
C ARG A 44 5.91 -12.33 0.63
N GLN A 45 5.90 -12.28 -0.70
CA GLN A 45 6.22 -11.06 -1.45
C GLN A 45 5.18 -9.96 -1.17
N LEU A 46 3.89 -10.31 -1.15
CA LEU A 46 2.82 -9.37 -0.87
C LEU A 46 2.89 -8.82 0.56
N ASP A 47 3.15 -9.68 1.54
CA ASP A 47 3.35 -9.29 2.93
C ASP A 47 4.53 -8.31 3.06
N ALA A 48 5.63 -8.56 2.36
CA ALA A 48 6.79 -7.68 2.35
C ALA A 48 6.48 -6.31 1.71
N LEU A 49 5.68 -6.28 0.63
CA LEU A 49 5.26 -5.04 -0.02
C LEU A 49 4.33 -4.21 0.86
N LEU A 50 3.40 -4.85 1.58
CA LEU A 50 2.42 -4.20 2.45
C LEU A 50 3.03 -3.74 3.78
N LYS A 51 4.10 -4.41 4.25
CA LYS A 51 4.70 -4.15 5.55
C LYS A 51 5.09 -2.68 5.70
N GLY A 52 4.52 -2.04 6.72
CA GLY A 52 4.85 -0.66 7.10
C GLY A 52 4.25 0.44 6.22
N LYS A 53 3.60 0.11 5.09
CA LYS A 53 2.98 1.12 4.20
C LYS A 53 1.82 1.90 4.86
N PRO A 54 0.97 1.28 5.69
CA PRO A 54 -0.06 2.04 6.41
C PRO A 54 0.52 3.07 7.37
N ARG A 55 1.62 2.71 8.06
CA ARG A 55 2.35 3.62 8.96
C ARG A 55 3.06 4.73 8.19
N LEU A 56 3.66 4.41 7.05
CA LEU A 56 4.30 5.40 6.18
C LEU A 56 3.28 6.42 5.65
N LYS A 57 2.12 5.95 5.16
CA LYS A 57 1.00 6.81 4.77
C LYS A 57 0.62 7.74 5.94
N GLU A 58 0.45 7.18 7.13
CA GLU A 58 0.03 7.94 8.30
C GLU A 58 1.05 9.00 8.72
N GLN A 59 2.34 8.66 8.66
CA GLN A 59 3.41 9.60 8.92
C GLN A 59 3.39 10.76 7.90
N ILE A 60 3.31 10.46 6.61
CA ILE A 60 3.23 11.49 5.57
C ILE A 60 1.99 12.36 5.75
N TYR A 61 0.84 11.77 6.06
CA TYR A 61 -0.41 12.49 6.27
C TYR A 61 -0.29 13.49 7.44
N LYS A 62 0.28 13.06 8.58
CA LYS A 62 0.51 13.94 9.73
C LYS A 62 1.53 15.03 9.44
N ASP A 63 2.59 14.71 8.70
CA ASP A 63 3.61 15.69 8.30
C ASP A 63 3.03 16.76 7.35
N VAL A 64 2.01 16.40 6.55
CA VAL A 64 1.25 17.33 5.70
C VAL A 64 0.29 18.15 6.54
N GLU A 65 -0.51 17.53 7.41
CA GLU A 65 -1.49 18.19 8.27
C GLU A 65 -0.84 19.25 9.17
N ALA A 66 0.35 18.98 9.71
CA ALA A 66 1.10 19.94 10.53
C ALA A 66 1.65 21.16 9.75
N LYS A 67 1.53 21.17 8.42
CA LYS A 67 2.04 22.23 7.53
C LYS A 67 0.92 22.96 6.77
N LEU A 68 -0.33 22.55 6.96
CA LEU A 68 -1.51 23.28 6.53
C LEU A 68 -1.77 24.45 7.49
#